data_AF-A0A940RDF0-F1
#
_entry.id   AF-A0A940RDF0-F1
#
_cell.length_a   1.000
_cell.length_b   1.000
_cell.length_c   1.000
_cell.angle_alpha   90.00
_cell.angle_beta   90.00
_cell.angle_gamma   90.00
#
_symmetry.space_group_name_H-M   'P 1'
#
loop_
_entity.id
_entity.type
_entity.pdbx_description
1 polymer ?
#
loop_
_entity_poly.entity_id
_entity_poly.type
_entity_poly.pdbx_seq_one_letter_code
_entity_poly.pdbx_strand_id
1 'polypeptide(L)'
;MSSKKTKSDGASRAPVSPVNAEGPISTTSVKKTNGKSNGSKTSNSVSTVYGPAEIDGFIDGRELLKVLVEVRNGNFSARMPSDGIGLSGKIYDTINDIITLNELLVSELTEARKIIGKQGKLNHRVELPRVARGSWDTAVQSINSLISDLVHPTIEIAHVISSVAKGNLSQEMPLQIGDHILQGEFARIATEVNDMVKQLNLFSMEVTRVAREVGSEGKLGGQAKVKGVAGVWKDLTDSVNQMAGNLTAQVR
;
A
#
# COMPACT_ATOMS: atom_id res chain seq x y z
N MET A 1 -26.92 35.40 -26.33
CA MET A 1 -27.45 34.59 -27.45
C MET A 1 -26.51 33.42 -27.65
N SER A 2 -26.87 32.15 -27.78
CA SER A 2 -28.02 31.36 -27.34
C SER A 2 -27.56 29.91 -27.50
N SER A 3 -27.91 29.08 -26.53
CA SER A 3 -27.71 27.64 -26.50
C SER A 3 -28.37 26.88 -27.65
N LYS A 4 -27.82 25.70 -27.95
CA LYS A 4 -28.50 24.45 -28.39
C LYS A 4 -27.44 23.34 -28.32
N LYS A 5 -27.41 22.34 -27.43
CA LYS A 5 -28.42 21.47 -26.77
C LYS A 5 -29.13 20.52 -27.74
N THR A 6 -28.63 19.28 -27.81
CA THR A 6 -29.33 17.99 -28.09
C THR A 6 -28.31 16.87 -27.88
N LYS A 7 -28.57 15.71 -27.26
CA LYS A 7 -29.72 15.19 -26.51
C LYS A 7 -29.23 13.92 -25.76
N SER A 8 -29.98 13.58 -24.73
CA SER A 8 -29.86 12.41 -23.84
C SER A 8 -30.21 11.08 -24.52
N ASP A 9 -30.02 10.02 -23.72
CA ASP A 9 -30.64 8.68 -23.72
C ASP A 9 -29.56 7.60 -23.90
N GLY A 10 -29.41 6.57 -23.07
CA GLY A 10 -30.33 5.97 -22.11
C GLY A 10 -30.24 4.45 -22.29
N ALA A 11 -29.66 3.78 -21.29
CA ALA A 11 -29.77 2.35 -20.94
C ALA A 11 -29.84 1.27 -22.05
N SER A 12 -28.94 0.28 -22.02
CA SER A 12 -29.39 -1.13 -21.99
C SER A 12 -28.29 -2.11 -21.57
N ARG A 13 -28.77 -3.19 -20.95
CA ARG A 13 -28.08 -4.33 -20.35
C ARG A 13 -27.37 -5.22 -21.39
N ALA A 14 -26.52 -6.10 -20.86
CA ALA A 14 -25.80 -7.22 -21.46
C ALA A 14 -26.58 -8.07 -22.50
N PRO A 15 -25.90 -9.03 -23.15
CA PRO A 15 -26.14 -10.38 -22.65
C PRO A 15 -24.89 -11.25 -22.49
N VAL A 16 -24.91 -11.99 -21.39
CA VAL A 16 -24.27 -13.30 -21.20
C VAL A 16 -24.96 -14.29 -22.13
N SER A 17 -24.23 -15.20 -22.78
CA SER A 17 -24.78 -16.53 -23.13
C SER A 17 -23.71 -17.55 -23.55
N PRO A 18 -24.03 -18.86 -23.41
CA PRO A 18 -23.11 -19.94 -23.07
C PRO A 18 -22.90 -20.93 -24.24
N VAL A 19 -21.90 -21.82 -24.16
CA VAL A 19 -21.89 -23.07 -24.94
C VAL A 19 -21.21 -24.20 -24.16
N ASN A 20 -22.01 -25.14 -23.69
CA ASN A 20 -21.63 -26.54 -23.48
C ASN A 20 -21.52 -27.23 -24.85
N ALA A 21 -20.52 -28.10 -25.06
CA ALA A 21 -20.66 -29.26 -25.94
C ALA A 21 -19.56 -30.30 -25.68
N GLU A 22 -20.00 -31.54 -25.52
CA GLU A 22 -19.25 -32.76 -25.30
C GLU A 22 -18.49 -33.26 -26.55
N GLY A 23 -17.37 -33.96 -26.31
CA GLY A 23 -16.88 -35.10 -27.11
C GLY A 23 -15.80 -34.82 -28.18
N PRO A 24 -15.08 -35.85 -28.68
CA PRO A 24 -15.19 -37.29 -28.38
C PRO A 24 -13.89 -37.96 -27.88
N ILE A 25 -14.08 -39.15 -27.30
CA ILE A 25 -13.07 -40.11 -26.85
C ILE A 25 -12.52 -40.86 -28.07
N SER A 26 -11.22 -40.73 -28.35
CA SER A 26 -10.52 -41.55 -29.35
C SER A 26 -10.22 -42.93 -28.77
N THR A 27 -10.94 -43.93 -29.29
CA THR A 27 -10.69 -45.35 -29.10
C THR A 27 -9.63 -45.81 -30.11
N THR A 28 -8.43 -46.17 -29.64
CA THR A 28 -7.42 -46.83 -30.48
C THR A 28 -7.46 -48.33 -30.22
N SER A 29 -7.96 -49.05 -31.23
CA SER A 29 -7.92 -50.50 -31.36
C SER A 29 -6.49 -51.02 -31.39
N VAL A 30 -6.18 -52.06 -30.61
CA VAL A 30 -5.02 -52.94 -30.85
C VAL A 30 -5.49 -54.38 -31.01
N LYS A 31 -5.02 -54.95 -32.12
CA LYS A 31 -5.22 -56.29 -32.70
C LYS A 31 -5.12 -57.43 -31.70
N LYS A 32 -6.10 -58.35 -31.77
CA LYS A 32 -5.97 -59.75 -31.36
C LYS A 32 -4.99 -60.48 -32.29
N THR A 33 -3.99 -61.16 -31.72
CA THR A 33 -3.32 -62.30 -32.35
C THR A 33 -3.34 -63.48 -31.39
N ASN A 34 -4.00 -64.55 -31.83
CA ASN A 34 -4.10 -65.84 -31.17
C ASN A 34 -2.77 -66.60 -31.29
N GLY A 35 -2.27 -67.14 -30.17
CA GLY A 35 -1.22 -68.16 -30.13
C GLY A 35 -1.57 -69.21 -29.08
N LYS A 36 -2.02 -70.38 -29.53
CA LYS A 36 -2.27 -71.58 -28.72
C LYS A 36 -0.94 -72.27 -28.41
N SER A 37 -0.72 -72.63 -27.15
CA SER A 37 0.10 -73.79 -26.77
C SER A 37 -0.37 -74.31 -25.42
N ASN A 38 -0.38 -75.64 -25.28
CA ASN A 38 -1.11 -76.45 -24.33
C ASN A 38 -0.09 -77.34 -23.59
N GLY A 39 -0.21 -77.57 -22.28
CA GLY A 39 0.48 -78.72 -21.64
C GLY A 39 0.97 -78.60 -20.20
N SER A 40 0.14 -79.12 -19.27
CA SER A 40 0.48 -80.08 -18.20
C SER A 40 1.21 -79.68 -16.89
N LYS A 41 0.40 -79.66 -15.81
CA LYS A 41 0.47 -80.36 -14.49
C LYS A 41 1.61 -80.14 -13.47
N THR A 42 1.14 -79.96 -12.22
CA THR A 42 1.70 -80.37 -10.89
C THR A 42 3.02 -79.70 -10.44
N SER A 43 3.24 -79.25 -9.20
CA SER A 43 2.57 -79.38 -7.90
C SER A 43 3.25 -78.45 -6.87
N ASN A 44 2.47 -78.03 -5.86
CA ASN A 44 2.84 -77.66 -4.48
C ASN A 44 3.59 -76.36 -4.12
N SER A 45 2.88 -75.61 -3.26
CA SER A 45 3.33 -74.86 -2.07
C SER A 45 4.44 -73.81 -2.23
N VAL A 46 4.10 -72.54 -1.98
CA VAL A 46 4.17 -71.93 -0.63
C VAL A 46 3.31 -70.66 -0.68
N SER A 47 2.40 -70.54 0.28
CA SER A 47 1.68 -69.31 0.58
C SER A 47 2.68 -68.25 1.03
N THR A 48 2.90 -67.23 0.19
CA THR A 48 3.49 -65.98 0.66
C THR A 48 2.42 -64.92 0.53
N VAL A 49 1.86 -64.56 1.69
CA VAL A 49 0.93 -63.45 1.86
C VAL A 49 1.69 -62.17 1.50
N TYR A 50 1.55 -61.72 0.26
CA TYR A 50 1.73 -60.32 -0.10
C TYR A 50 0.39 -59.84 -0.63
N GLY A 51 -0.47 -59.37 0.29
CA GLY A 51 -1.55 -58.47 -0.11
C GLY A 51 -0.91 -57.25 -0.78
N PRO A 52 -1.45 -56.77 -1.90
CA PRO A 52 -0.93 -55.56 -2.52
C PRO A 52 -1.03 -54.44 -1.49
N ALA A 53 0.08 -53.73 -1.27
CA ALA A 53 0.07 -52.46 -0.56
C ALA A 53 -0.73 -51.46 -1.39
N GLU A 54 -2.05 -51.52 -1.29
CA GLU A 54 -2.95 -50.43 -1.63
C GLU A 54 -2.74 -49.34 -0.57
N ILE A 55 -1.63 -48.62 -0.68
CA ILE A 55 -1.52 -47.30 -0.06
C ILE A 55 -2.36 -46.40 -0.96
N ASP A 56 -3.67 -46.46 -0.74
CA ASP A 56 -4.63 -45.58 -1.39
C ASP A 56 -4.26 -44.15 -1.02
N GLY A 57 -3.70 -43.43 -1.99
CA GLY A 57 -3.35 -42.01 -1.90
C GLY A 57 -4.59 -41.12 -1.89
N PHE A 58 -5.61 -41.51 -1.13
CA PHE A 58 -6.85 -40.77 -1.02
C PHE A 58 -6.66 -39.66 0.01
N ILE A 59 -6.74 -38.41 -0.45
CA ILE A 59 -6.91 -37.27 0.45
C ILE A 59 -8.24 -37.48 1.17
N ASP A 60 -8.25 -37.42 2.50
CA ASP A 60 -9.51 -37.31 3.23
C ASP A 60 -10.10 -35.92 2.94
N GLY A 61 -11.00 -35.87 1.95
CA GLY A 61 -11.67 -34.65 1.54
C GLY A 61 -12.47 -33.99 2.66
N ARG A 62 -12.88 -34.74 3.70
CA ARG A 62 -13.57 -34.17 4.86
C ARG A 62 -12.60 -33.40 5.75
N GLU A 63 -11.42 -33.96 6.01
CA GLU A 63 -10.40 -33.28 6.81
C GLU A 63 -9.82 -32.08 6.06
N LEU A 64 -9.58 -32.21 4.75
CA LEU A 64 -9.19 -31.08 3.91
C LEU A 64 -10.24 -29.97 3.94
N LEU A 65 -11.52 -30.30 3.76
CA LEU A 65 -12.59 -29.31 3.78
C LEU A 65 -12.67 -28.63 5.15
N LYS A 66 -12.53 -29.38 6.24
CA LYS A 66 -12.55 -28.83 7.60
C LYS A 66 -11.41 -27.83 7.81
N VAL A 67 -10.17 -28.18 7.46
CA VAL A 67 -9.02 -27.26 7.57
C VAL A 67 -9.22 -26.03 6.68
N LEU A 68 -9.68 -26.20 5.44
CA LEU A 68 -9.96 -25.06 4.56
C LEU A 68 -11.09 -24.16 5.08
N VAL A 69 -12.10 -24.71 5.76
CA VAL A 69 -13.15 -23.93 6.42
C VAL A 69 -12.57 -23.12 7.58
N GLU A 70 -11.72 -23.71 8.41
CA GLU A 70 -11.02 -22.98 9.48
C GLU A 70 -10.18 -21.83 8.92
N VAL A 71 -9.37 -22.11 7.91
CA VAL A 71 -8.52 -21.11 7.23
C VAL A 71 -9.37 -20.01 6.58
N ARG A 72 -10.48 -20.37 5.92
CA ARG A 72 -11.42 -19.40 5.34
C ARG A 72 -12.03 -18.49 6.42
N ASN A 73 -12.26 -19.02 7.62
CA ASN A 73 -12.78 -18.26 8.76
C ASN A 73 -11.69 -17.44 9.48
N GLY A 74 -10.45 -17.44 8.97
CA GLY A 74 -9.33 -16.69 9.53
C GLY A 74 -8.54 -17.42 10.63
N ASN A 75 -8.85 -18.69 10.90
CA ASN A 75 -8.08 -19.52 11.81
C ASN A 75 -6.88 -20.14 11.07
N PHE A 76 -5.78 -19.38 11.01
CA PHE A 76 -4.53 -19.86 10.42
C PHE A 76 -3.69 -20.74 11.33
N SER A 77 -4.22 -21.21 12.48
CA SER A 77 -3.55 -22.22 13.32
C SER A 77 -3.95 -23.66 12.95
N ALA A 78 -4.98 -23.83 12.12
CA ALA A 78 -5.37 -25.14 11.60
C ALA A 78 -4.27 -25.74 10.71
N ARG A 79 -4.03 -27.05 10.81
CA ARG A 79 -3.01 -27.76 10.02
C ARG A 79 -3.56 -29.09 9.53
N MET A 80 -3.14 -29.49 8.34
CA MET A 80 -3.31 -30.86 7.85
C MET A 80 -2.36 -31.80 8.60
N PRO A 81 -2.74 -33.07 8.82
CA PRO A 81 -1.85 -34.07 9.43
C PRO A 81 -0.52 -34.23 8.68
N SER A 82 0.58 -34.40 9.41
CA SER A 82 1.94 -34.58 8.87
C SER A 82 2.27 -36.01 8.41
N ASP A 83 1.35 -36.94 8.65
CA ASP A 83 1.64 -38.38 8.62
C ASP A 83 1.41 -38.98 7.21
N GLY A 84 1.03 -38.14 6.25
CA GLY A 84 0.75 -38.55 4.88
C GLY A 84 2.02 -38.91 4.12
N ILE A 85 2.05 -40.09 3.50
CA ILE A 85 3.14 -40.52 2.63
C ILE A 85 2.66 -40.43 1.17
N GLY A 86 3.56 -40.12 0.24
CA GLY A 86 3.24 -40.04 -1.19
C GLY A 86 2.65 -38.68 -1.59
N LEU A 87 1.74 -38.67 -2.58
CA LEU A 87 1.19 -37.44 -3.14
C LEU A 87 0.31 -36.67 -2.13
N SER A 88 -0.49 -37.38 -1.34
CA SER A 88 -1.35 -36.77 -0.31
C SER A 88 -0.54 -36.04 0.75
N GLY A 89 0.60 -36.61 1.17
CA GLY A 89 1.55 -35.94 2.08
C GLY A 89 2.07 -34.62 1.52
N LYS A 90 2.55 -34.62 0.25
CA LYS A 90 3.01 -33.39 -0.41
C LYS A 90 1.92 -32.30 -0.49
N ILE A 91 0.66 -32.72 -0.67
CA ILE A 91 -0.48 -31.79 -0.70
C ILE A 91 -0.73 -31.24 0.71
N TYR A 92 -0.64 -32.05 1.75
CA TYR A 92 -0.74 -31.61 3.15
C TYR A 92 0.36 -30.60 3.50
N ASP A 93 1.61 -30.90 3.13
CA ASP A 93 2.76 -30.01 3.33
C ASP A 93 2.54 -28.67 2.61
N THR A 94 2.17 -28.71 1.33
CA THR A 94 1.92 -27.50 0.53
C THR A 94 0.81 -26.64 1.13
N ILE A 95 -0.27 -27.25 1.62
CA ILE A 95 -1.36 -26.53 2.29
C ILE A 95 -0.86 -25.92 3.59
N ASN A 96 -0.13 -26.67 4.41
CA ASN A 96 0.44 -26.19 5.66
C ASN A 96 1.41 -25.01 5.42
N ASP A 97 2.20 -25.06 4.34
CA ASP A 97 3.06 -23.96 3.93
C ASP A 97 2.25 -22.70 3.56
N ILE A 98 1.16 -22.85 2.79
CA ILE A 98 0.27 -21.73 2.44
C ILE A 98 -0.38 -21.14 3.70
N ILE A 99 -0.86 -21.98 4.62
CA ILE A 99 -1.45 -21.52 5.87
C ILE A 99 -0.42 -20.76 6.71
N THR A 100 0.81 -21.28 6.78
CA THR A 100 1.92 -20.64 7.50
C THR A 100 2.27 -19.27 6.89
N LEU A 101 2.31 -19.17 5.55
CA LEU A 101 2.51 -17.88 4.88
C LEU A 101 1.40 -16.87 5.20
N ASN A 102 0.14 -17.31 5.24
CA ASN A 102 -0.98 -16.44 5.61
C ASN A 102 -0.89 -15.97 7.07
N GLU A 103 -0.54 -16.87 7.99
CA GLU A 103 -0.34 -16.53 9.41
C GLU A 103 0.75 -15.47 9.58
N LEU A 104 1.89 -15.66 8.91
CA LEU A 104 3.02 -14.72 8.94
C LEU A 104 2.65 -13.38 8.33
N LEU A 105 1.95 -13.37 7.19
CA LEU A 105 1.43 -12.15 6.57
C LEU A 105 0.53 -11.35 7.51
N VAL A 106 -0.44 -12.00 8.16
CA VAL A 106 -1.37 -11.33 9.07
C VAL A 106 -0.65 -10.79 10.29
N SER A 107 0.31 -11.56 10.83
CA SER A 107 1.16 -11.10 11.94
C SER A 107 1.97 -9.86 11.55
N GLU A 108 2.63 -9.90 10.39
CA GLU A 108 3.46 -8.79 9.91
C GLU A 108 2.64 -7.53 9.65
N LEU A 109 1.46 -7.66 9.03
CA LEU A 109 0.54 -6.53 8.83
C LEU A 109 0.05 -5.94 10.16
N THR A 110 -0.16 -6.80 11.17
CA THR A 110 -0.58 -6.35 12.51
C THR A 110 0.52 -5.57 13.22
N GLU A 111 1.77 -6.02 13.13
CA GLU A 111 2.92 -5.29 13.66
C GLU A 111 3.18 -4.01 12.87
N ALA A 112 3.11 -4.04 11.53
CA ALA A 112 3.25 -2.83 10.71
C ALA A 112 2.21 -1.77 11.07
N ARG A 113 0.93 -2.16 11.27
CA ARG A 113 -0.12 -1.26 11.77
C ARG A 113 0.24 -0.60 13.10
N LYS A 114 0.84 -1.35 14.02
CA LYS A 114 1.22 -0.86 15.35
C LYS A 114 2.45 0.05 15.28
N ILE A 115 3.47 -0.35 14.53
CA ILE A 115 4.74 0.38 14.41
C ILE A 115 4.55 1.67 13.61
N ILE A 116 3.96 1.57 12.41
CA ILE A 116 3.76 2.71 11.52
C ILE A 116 2.59 3.56 12.03
N GLY A 117 1.45 2.93 12.29
CA GLY A 117 0.22 3.64 12.62
C GLY A 117 0.16 4.21 14.04
N LYS A 118 0.66 3.50 15.06
CA LYS A 118 0.59 3.97 16.47
C LYS A 118 1.89 4.59 16.96
N GLN A 119 3.05 4.05 16.58
CA GLN A 119 4.34 4.54 17.06
C GLN A 119 4.95 5.62 16.15
N GLY A 120 4.38 5.87 14.96
CA GLY A 120 4.91 6.85 14.01
C GLY A 120 6.27 6.47 13.45
N LYS A 121 6.66 5.19 13.52
CA LYS A 121 7.94 4.69 12.98
C LYS A 121 7.79 4.42 11.48
N LEU A 122 7.76 5.50 10.72
CA LEU A 122 7.49 5.53 9.28
C LEU A 122 8.57 4.84 8.41
N ASN A 123 9.73 4.53 9.01
CA ASN A 123 10.82 3.82 8.34
C ASN A 123 10.70 2.29 8.40
N HIS A 124 9.71 1.75 9.10
CA HIS A 124 9.47 0.32 9.12
C HIS A 124 8.99 -0.16 7.73
N ARG A 125 9.40 -1.37 7.36
CA ARG A 125 9.05 -2.04 6.12
C ARG A 125 8.52 -3.42 6.45
N VAL A 126 7.46 -3.81 5.76
CA VAL A 126 6.83 -5.13 5.87
C VAL A 126 7.74 -6.11 5.13
N GLU A 127 8.22 -7.15 5.81
CA GLU A 127 9.06 -8.16 5.18
C GLU A 127 8.44 -9.55 5.34
N LEU A 128 8.48 -10.36 4.27
CA LEU A 128 8.09 -11.77 4.34
C LEU A 128 9.31 -12.69 4.29
N PRO A 129 9.18 -13.91 4.85
CA PRO A 129 10.18 -14.94 4.66
C PRO A 129 10.43 -15.22 3.17
N ARG A 130 11.68 -15.58 2.82
CA ARG A 130 12.13 -15.87 1.44
C ARG A 130 11.37 -17.00 0.72
N VAL A 131 10.48 -17.70 1.42
CA VAL A 131 9.59 -18.74 0.89
C VAL A 131 8.41 -18.11 0.13
N ALA A 132 8.00 -16.89 0.48
CA ALA A 132 7.02 -16.11 -0.27
C ALA A 132 7.63 -15.66 -1.60
N ARG A 133 7.27 -16.34 -2.69
CA ARG A 133 7.70 -16.00 -4.06
C ARG A 133 6.50 -15.64 -4.93
N GLY A 134 6.78 -14.93 -6.03
CA GLY A 134 5.75 -14.55 -7.01
C GLY A 134 4.82 -13.48 -6.47
N SER A 135 3.52 -13.63 -6.68
CA SER A 135 2.53 -12.60 -6.36
C SER A 135 2.49 -12.17 -4.89
N TRP A 136 2.93 -13.02 -3.96
CA TRP A 136 3.05 -12.68 -2.54
C TRP A 136 4.11 -11.61 -2.29
N ASP A 137 5.26 -11.73 -2.93
CA ASP A 137 6.33 -10.73 -2.87
C ASP A 137 5.86 -9.42 -3.52
N THR A 138 5.19 -9.51 -4.67
CA THR A 138 4.58 -8.33 -5.32
C THR A 138 3.57 -7.62 -4.43
N ALA A 139 2.74 -8.36 -3.67
CA ALA A 139 1.78 -7.77 -2.74
C ALA A 139 2.47 -7.00 -1.61
N VAL A 140 3.51 -7.57 -1.01
CA VAL A 140 4.30 -6.92 0.05
C VAL A 140 5.03 -5.69 -0.49
N GLN A 141 5.65 -5.80 -1.66
CA GLN A 141 6.29 -4.67 -2.33
C GLN A 141 5.30 -3.54 -2.59
N SER A 142 4.08 -3.87 -3.05
CA SER A 142 3.02 -2.89 -3.26
C SER A 142 2.66 -2.15 -1.96
N ILE A 143 2.58 -2.88 -0.84
CA ILE A 143 2.33 -2.28 0.48
C ILE A 143 3.50 -1.37 0.89
N ASN A 144 4.74 -1.82 0.71
CA ASN A 144 5.94 -1.04 1.05
C ASN A 144 6.09 0.21 0.16
N SER A 145 5.72 0.13 -1.11
CA SER A 145 5.66 1.28 -2.01
C SER A 145 4.61 2.28 -1.52
N LEU A 146 3.38 1.84 -1.22
CA LEU A 146 2.35 2.71 -0.67
C LEU A 146 2.79 3.37 0.65
N ILE A 147 3.45 2.62 1.54
CA ILE A 147 4.03 3.19 2.76
C ILE A 147 5.04 4.27 2.39
N SER A 148 5.98 3.99 1.50
CA SER A 148 7.02 4.95 1.10
C SER A 148 6.43 6.22 0.48
N ASP A 149 5.44 6.07 -0.40
CA ASP A 149 4.79 7.16 -1.12
C ASP A 149 3.96 8.07 -0.19
N LEU A 150 3.43 7.53 0.91
CA LEU A 150 2.73 8.31 1.94
C LEU A 150 3.69 8.94 2.97
N VAL A 151 4.77 8.23 3.29
CA VAL A 151 5.73 8.63 4.32
C VAL A 151 6.60 9.78 3.85
N HIS A 152 7.11 9.72 2.63
CA HIS A 152 8.10 10.69 2.17
C HIS A 152 7.56 12.14 2.16
N PRO A 153 6.36 12.43 1.60
CA PRO A 153 5.81 13.79 1.66
C PRO A 153 5.57 14.25 3.10
N THR A 154 5.15 13.35 3.99
CA THR A 154 4.90 13.65 5.41
C THR A 154 6.18 14.10 6.12
N ILE A 155 7.31 13.42 5.85
CA ILE A 155 8.62 13.78 6.42
C ILE A 155 9.08 15.14 5.89
N GLU A 156 8.93 15.40 4.60
CA GLU A 156 9.32 16.68 3.99
C GLU A 156 8.51 17.86 4.55
N ILE A 157 7.20 17.69 4.73
CA ILE A 157 6.36 18.73 5.37
C ILE A 157 6.87 19.02 6.78
N ALA A 158 7.16 17.99 7.57
CA ALA A 158 7.71 18.15 8.91
C ALA A 158 9.07 18.86 8.89
N HIS A 159 9.91 18.58 7.88
CA HIS A 159 11.21 19.22 7.70
C HIS A 159 11.08 20.72 7.36
N VAL A 160 10.18 21.08 6.45
CA VAL A 160 9.91 22.49 6.11
C VAL A 160 9.37 23.24 7.33
N ILE A 161 8.40 22.67 8.06
CA ILE A 161 7.86 23.27 9.29
C ILE A 161 8.96 23.45 10.34
N SER A 162 9.84 22.46 10.52
CA SER A 162 10.98 22.56 11.44
C SER A 162 11.96 23.66 11.02
N SER A 163 12.20 23.82 9.72
CA SER A 163 13.06 24.88 9.18
C SER A 163 12.46 26.27 9.45
N VAL A 164 11.16 26.43 9.20
CA VAL A 164 10.41 27.65 9.51
C VAL A 164 10.46 27.98 11.00
N ALA A 165 10.26 26.98 11.86
CA ALA A 165 10.35 27.15 13.32
C ALA A 165 11.75 27.58 13.79
N LYS A 166 12.81 27.21 13.06
CA LYS A 166 14.19 27.65 13.29
C LYS A 166 14.50 29.02 12.66
N GLY A 167 13.51 29.68 12.03
CA GLY A 167 13.66 30.97 11.36
C GLY A 167 14.23 30.89 9.94
N ASN A 168 14.37 29.69 9.38
CA ASN A 168 14.81 29.51 7.99
C ASN A 168 13.60 29.46 7.05
N LEU A 169 13.29 30.60 6.42
CA LEU A 169 12.17 30.77 5.49
C LEU A 169 12.58 30.59 4.01
N SER A 170 13.80 30.12 3.75
CA SER A 170 14.28 29.83 2.39
C SER A 170 13.91 28.43 1.90
N GLN A 171 13.42 27.57 2.79
CA GLN A 171 13.05 26.19 2.48
C GLN A 171 11.61 26.15 1.96
N GLU A 172 11.41 25.47 0.84
CA GLU A 172 10.10 25.22 0.25
C GLU A 172 9.88 23.71 0.10
N MET A 173 8.62 23.30 0.16
CA MET A 173 8.19 21.95 -0.12
C MET A 173 8.45 21.62 -1.60
N PRO A 174 9.27 20.59 -1.92
CA PRO A 174 9.53 20.22 -3.30
C PRO A 174 8.27 19.61 -3.94
N LEU A 175 7.93 20.05 -5.16
CA LEU A 175 6.82 19.47 -5.94
C LEU A 175 7.19 18.12 -6.58
N GLN A 176 8.47 17.78 -6.59
CA GLN A 176 8.98 16.50 -7.06
C GLN A 176 9.91 15.91 -5.99
N ILE A 177 9.63 14.67 -5.61
CA ILE A 177 10.35 13.92 -4.59
C ILE A 177 10.90 12.66 -5.24
N GLY A 178 12.22 12.61 -5.44
CA GLY A 178 12.87 11.54 -6.23
C GLY A 178 12.27 11.48 -7.64
N ASP A 179 11.79 10.30 -8.02
CA ASP A 179 11.17 10.08 -9.34
C ASP A 179 9.68 10.45 -9.41
N HIS A 180 9.08 10.87 -8.29
CA HIS A 180 7.63 11.08 -8.19
C HIS A 180 7.29 12.57 -8.09
N ILE A 181 6.36 13.02 -8.92
CA ILE A 181 5.78 14.36 -8.83
C ILE A 181 4.62 14.28 -7.83
N LEU A 182 4.57 15.19 -6.87
CA LEU A 182 3.42 15.32 -5.97
C LEU A 182 2.19 15.67 -6.79
N GLN A 183 1.12 14.90 -6.59
CA GLN A 183 -0.16 15.09 -7.29
C GLN A 183 -1.31 15.05 -6.28
N GLY A 184 -2.49 15.51 -6.72
CA GLY A 184 -3.70 15.51 -5.90
C GLY A 184 -3.54 16.26 -4.58
N GLU A 185 -3.94 15.61 -3.48
CA GLU A 185 -3.90 16.21 -2.14
C GLU A 185 -2.48 16.57 -1.70
N PHE A 186 -1.45 15.78 -2.03
CA PHE A 186 -0.07 16.11 -1.66
C PHE A 186 0.43 17.37 -2.36
N ALA A 187 0.09 17.56 -3.64
CA ALA A 187 0.45 18.78 -4.38
C ALA A 187 -0.24 20.01 -3.80
N ARG A 188 -1.52 19.85 -3.42
CA ARG A 188 -2.29 20.90 -2.77
C ARG A 188 -1.67 21.30 -1.43
N ILE A 189 -1.37 20.33 -0.57
CA ILE A 189 -0.72 20.57 0.73
C ILE A 189 0.64 21.25 0.53
N ALA A 190 1.45 20.76 -0.42
CA ALA A 190 2.74 21.38 -0.73
C ALA A 190 2.60 22.85 -1.15
N THR A 191 1.59 23.16 -1.97
CA THR A 191 1.30 24.53 -2.40
C THR A 191 0.86 25.39 -1.22
N GLU A 192 -0.06 24.91 -0.37
CA GLU A 192 -0.54 25.62 0.81
C GLU A 192 0.60 25.89 1.82
N VAL A 193 1.51 24.92 2.02
CA VAL A 193 2.72 25.10 2.85
C VAL A 193 3.64 26.14 2.24
N ASN A 194 3.92 26.07 0.93
CA ASN A 194 4.79 27.04 0.25
C ASN A 194 4.23 28.46 0.30
N ASP A 195 2.91 28.63 0.15
CA ASP A 195 2.27 29.93 0.24
C ASP A 195 2.37 30.50 1.66
N MET A 196 2.23 29.67 2.70
CA MET A 196 2.47 30.07 4.09
C MET A 196 3.91 30.54 4.30
N VAL A 197 4.91 29.78 3.82
CA VAL A 197 6.34 30.15 3.94
C VAL A 197 6.63 31.48 3.23
N LYS A 198 6.08 31.68 2.02
CA LYS A 198 6.23 32.93 1.27
C LYS A 198 5.63 34.11 2.01
N GLN A 199 4.44 33.96 2.60
CA GLN A 199 3.81 35.01 3.40
C GLN A 199 4.65 35.38 4.63
N LEU A 200 5.19 34.38 5.34
CA LEU A 200 6.10 34.59 6.46
C LEU A 200 7.36 35.34 6.04
N ASN A 201 7.95 34.96 4.90
CA ASN A 201 9.17 35.59 4.41
C ASN A 201 8.94 37.07 4.04
N LEU A 202 7.85 37.36 3.32
CA LEU A 202 7.46 38.73 2.99
C LEU A 202 7.21 39.58 4.24
N PHE A 203 6.51 39.02 5.22
CA PHE A 203 6.26 39.71 6.49
C PHE A 203 7.56 40.01 7.24
N SER A 204 8.45 39.01 7.36
CA SER A 204 9.74 39.18 8.03
C SER A 204 10.59 40.28 7.38
N MET A 205 10.69 40.27 6.05
CA MET A 205 11.43 41.29 5.30
C MET A 205 10.88 42.70 5.56
N GLU A 206 9.55 42.83 5.56
CA GLU A 206 8.90 44.12 5.71
C GLU A 206 9.02 44.68 7.12
N VAL A 207 8.90 43.83 8.15
CA VAL A 207 9.12 44.23 9.55
C VAL A 207 10.57 44.64 9.76
N THR A 208 11.55 43.89 9.23
CA THR A 208 12.97 44.27 9.34
C THR A 208 13.25 45.59 8.63
N ARG A 209 12.66 45.83 7.45
CA ARG A 209 12.81 47.09 6.72
C ARG A 209 12.28 48.28 7.52
N VAL A 210 11.04 48.19 8.02
CA VAL A 210 10.41 49.28 8.79
C VAL A 210 11.16 49.55 10.08
N ALA A 211 11.57 48.49 10.80
CA ALA A 211 12.35 48.64 12.03
C ALA A 211 13.67 49.38 11.77
N ARG A 212 14.36 49.07 10.67
CA ARG A 212 15.60 49.75 10.28
C ARG A 212 15.36 51.20 9.86
N GLU A 213 14.37 51.46 9.01
CA GLU A 213 14.05 52.81 8.52
C GLU A 213 13.66 53.74 9.66
N VAL A 214 12.71 53.33 10.49
CA VAL A 214 12.14 54.17 11.55
C VAL A 214 13.06 54.21 12.77
N GLY A 215 13.69 53.09 13.14
CA GLY A 215 14.50 52.97 14.35
C GLY A 215 15.95 53.39 14.19
N SER A 216 16.63 52.95 13.12
CA SER A 216 18.07 53.16 12.94
C SER A 216 18.40 54.32 11.99
N GLU A 217 17.65 54.45 10.89
CA GLU A 217 17.91 55.47 9.87
C GLU A 217 17.17 56.79 10.15
N GLY A 218 16.27 56.82 11.14
CA GLY A 218 15.49 58.01 11.50
C GLY A 218 14.55 58.48 10.39
N LYS A 219 14.25 57.63 9.41
CA LYS A 219 13.30 57.91 8.33
C LYS A 219 11.88 57.75 8.89
N LEU A 220 11.36 58.87 9.36
CA LEU A 220 10.02 58.94 9.92
C LEU A 220 8.94 58.72 8.85
N GLY A 221 7.87 58.02 9.22
CA GLY A 221 6.74 57.70 8.32
C GLY A 221 6.87 56.40 7.52
N GLY A 222 7.90 55.58 7.75
CA GLY A 222 8.02 54.25 7.16
C GLY A 222 6.87 53.33 7.61
N GLN A 223 6.17 52.71 6.65
CA GLN A 223 5.05 51.79 6.91
C GLN A 223 5.28 50.45 6.21
N ALA A 224 4.92 49.37 6.91
CA ALA A 224 4.87 48.01 6.41
C ALA A 224 3.69 47.84 5.46
N LYS A 225 3.94 47.35 4.25
CA LYS A 225 2.97 47.00 3.23
C LYS A 225 3.19 45.56 2.77
N VAL A 226 2.57 44.62 3.48
CA VAL A 226 2.57 43.20 3.10
C VAL A 226 1.35 42.92 2.24
N LYS A 227 1.54 42.44 1.00
CA LYS A 227 0.44 42.12 0.09
C LYS A 227 -0.22 40.80 0.48
N GLY A 228 -1.55 40.75 0.42
CA GLY A 228 -2.32 39.51 0.60
C GLY A 228 -2.47 39.03 2.04
N VAL A 229 -2.11 39.85 3.04
CA VAL A 229 -2.32 39.51 4.46
C VAL A 229 -3.78 39.64 4.86
N ALA A 230 -4.26 38.67 5.63
CA ALA A 230 -5.59 38.63 6.23
C ALA A 230 -5.52 38.06 7.65
N GLY A 231 -6.57 38.29 8.45
CA GLY A 231 -6.63 37.83 9.85
C GLY A 231 -5.47 38.35 10.69
N VAL A 232 -4.88 37.48 11.52
CA VAL A 232 -3.80 37.84 12.46
C VAL A 232 -2.62 38.52 11.77
N TRP A 233 -2.30 38.15 10.52
CA TRP A 233 -1.21 38.77 9.75
C TRP A 233 -1.45 40.24 9.44
N LYS A 234 -2.71 40.59 9.17
CA LYS A 234 -3.12 41.97 8.94
C LYS A 234 -3.01 42.76 10.24
N ASP A 235 -3.54 42.21 11.33
CA ASP A 235 -3.51 42.86 12.64
C ASP A 235 -2.08 43.14 13.13
N LEU A 236 -1.16 42.20 12.90
CA LEU A 236 0.27 42.39 13.19
C LEU A 236 0.91 43.48 12.33
N THR A 237 0.60 43.51 11.03
CA THR A 237 1.09 44.56 10.11
C THR A 237 0.59 45.93 10.54
N ASP A 238 -0.70 46.04 10.88
CA ASP A 238 -1.33 47.28 11.33
C ASP A 238 -0.75 47.74 12.69
N SER A 239 -0.42 46.80 13.58
CA SER A 239 0.26 47.08 14.86
C SER A 239 1.68 47.63 14.67
N VAL A 240 2.48 47.06 13.75
CA VAL A 240 3.83 47.57 13.42
C VAL A 240 3.73 48.98 12.84
N ASN A 241 2.74 49.22 11.97
CA ASN A 241 2.48 50.54 11.40
C ASN A 241 2.11 51.58 12.46
N GLN A 242 1.28 51.19 13.44
CA GLN A 242 0.92 52.07 14.54
C GLN A 242 2.13 52.43 15.40
N MET A 243 3.00 51.46 15.70
CA MET A 243 4.25 51.71 16.44
C MET A 243 5.16 52.69 15.70
N ALA A 244 5.38 52.46 14.40
CA ALA A 244 6.17 53.34 13.54
C ALA A 244 5.58 54.77 13.46
N GLY A 245 4.25 54.88 13.38
CA GLY A 245 3.53 56.15 13.39
C GLY A 245 3.69 56.90 14.71
N ASN A 246 3.59 56.21 15.84
CA ASN A 246 3.78 56.80 17.17
C ASN A 246 5.20 57.32 17.37
N LEU A 247 6.23 56.56 16.95
CA LEU A 247 7.62 57.01 16.96
C LEU A 247 7.83 58.28 16.12
N THR A 248 7.23 58.32 14.94
CA THR A 248 7.25 59.51 14.07
C THR A 248 6.61 60.73 14.72
N ALA A 249 5.49 60.54 15.43
CA ALA A 249 4.80 61.62 16.12
C ALA A 249 5.55 62.12 17.36
N GLN A 250 6.31 61.26 18.06
CA GLN A 250 7.05 61.64 19.26
C GLN A 250 8.33 62.43 18.96
N VAL A 251 8.98 62.18 17.82
CA VAL A 251 10.25 62.84 17.45
C VAL A 251 10.02 64.21 16.80
N ARG A 252 8.80 64.49 16.31
CA ARG A 252 8.44 65.72 15.61
C ARG A 252 7.93 66.79 16.57
#